data_AF-A0A6B2JGA3-F1
#
_entry.id   AF-A0A6B2JGA3-F1
#
_cell.length_a   1.000
_cell.length_b   1.000
_cell.length_c   1.000
_cell.angle_alpha   90.00
_cell.angle_beta   90.00
_cell.angle_gamma   90.00
#
_symmetry.space_group_name_H-M   'P 1'
#
loop_
_entity.id
_entity.type
_entity.pdbx_description
1 polymer ?
#
loop_
_entity_poly.entity_id
_entity_poly.type
_entity_poly.pdbx_seq_one_letter_code
_entity_poly.pdbx_strand_id
1 'polypeptide(L)'
;MKNEKPNFEDVAEALKVMQALSSASEAHGLLCALFSFGAEVKFTAWSDSLMTKPIEEGDLVASLALKTMKKLYDYTKSQFDEKGLSFDLFIPADDEPLSYRAEALTYWIRGFLSGVGLFGLDFENSKDKEIKEAISDLMKISYMDYEALGEDESCEEDFIKLLEYTKVAVLLIDSEKI
;
A
#
# COMPACT_ATOMS: atom_id res chain seq x y z
N MET A 1 5.89 -15.63 16.00
CA MET A 1 5.00 -14.52 16.43
C MET A 1 4.27 -14.06 15.20
N LYS A 2 2.95 -13.94 15.25
CA LYS A 2 2.18 -13.34 14.15
C LYS A 2 2.61 -11.87 14.07
N ASN A 3 3.01 -11.38 12.90
CA ASN A 3 3.35 -9.97 12.74
C ASN A 3 2.02 -9.19 12.79
N GLU A 4 1.84 -8.41 13.85
CA GLU A 4 0.61 -7.65 14.08
C GLU A 4 0.57 -6.39 13.21
N LYS A 5 -0.61 -6.05 12.68
CA LYS A 5 -0.84 -4.81 11.92
C LYS A 5 -0.48 -3.61 12.82
N PRO A 6 0.48 -2.75 12.45
CA PRO A 6 0.76 -1.55 13.23
C PRO A 6 -0.42 -0.57 13.14
N ASN A 7 -0.54 0.32 14.13
CA ASN A 7 -1.52 1.38 14.08
C ASN A 7 -1.23 2.35 12.90
N PHE A 8 -2.30 2.78 12.22
CA PHE A 8 -2.19 3.62 11.03
C PHE A 8 -1.56 5.00 11.34
N GLU A 9 -2.00 5.65 12.42
CA GLU A 9 -1.50 6.97 12.84
C GLU A 9 -0.04 6.93 13.28
N ASP A 10 0.37 5.87 13.97
CA ASP A 10 1.78 5.68 14.35
C ASP A 10 2.68 5.63 13.11
N VAL A 11 2.23 4.96 12.04
CA VAL A 11 2.96 4.88 10.77
C VAL A 11 2.94 6.23 10.05
N ALA A 12 1.79 6.91 10.00
CA ALA A 12 1.68 8.23 9.39
C ALA A 12 2.61 9.24 10.07
N GLU A 13 2.70 9.20 11.40
CA GLU A 13 3.62 10.05 12.17
C GLU A 13 5.09 9.68 11.96
N ALA A 14 5.41 8.38 11.90
CA ALA A 14 6.76 7.92 11.58
C ALA A 14 7.23 8.43 10.20
N LEU A 15 6.36 8.45 9.20
CA LEU A 15 6.65 8.99 7.88
C LEU A 15 6.93 10.50 7.91
N LYS A 16 6.20 11.27 8.72
CA LYS A 16 6.48 12.71 8.91
C LYS A 16 7.84 12.94 9.55
N VAL A 17 8.21 12.16 10.57
CA VAL A 17 9.55 12.21 11.20
C VAL A 17 10.63 11.93 10.16
N MET A 18 10.39 10.96 9.28
CA MET A 18 11.27 10.60 8.17
C MET A 18 11.26 11.61 7.01
N GLN A 19 10.45 12.68 7.10
CA GLN A 19 10.23 13.66 6.02
C GLN A 19 9.86 12.97 4.69
N ALA A 20 9.07 11.90 4.76
CA ALA A 20 8.59 11.21 3.58
C ALA A 20 7.54 12.05 2.85
N LEU A 21 7.50 11.94 1.52
CA LEU A 21 6.51 12.63 0.69
C LEU A 21 5.24 11.80 0.49
N SER A 22 5.31 10.49 0.74
CA SER A 22 4.20 9.56 0.56
C SER A 22 3.38 9.42 1.84
N SER A 23 2.10 9.10 1.67
CA SER A 23 1.23 8.71 2.78
C SER A 23 1.52 7.28 3.25
N ALA A 24 1.01 6.93 4.43
CA ALA A 24 1.12 5.56 4.97
C ALA A 24 0.56 4.51 4.00
N SER A 25 -0.59 4.82 3.40
CA SER A 25 -1.26 3.95 2.43
C SER A 25 -0.43 3.80 1.15
N GLU A 26 0.11 4.90 0.62
CA GLU A 26 0.95 4.87 -0.58
C GLU A 26 2.24 4.09 -0.36
N ALA A 27 2.93 4.33 0.76
CA ALA A 27 4.15 3.61 1.11
C ALA A 27 3.90 2.09 1.26
N HIS A 28 2.76 1.71 1.83
CA HIS A 28 2.35 0.30 1.90
C HIS A 28 2.02 -0.29 0.52
N GLY A 29 1.26 0.43 -0.31
CA GLY A 29 0.94 0.00 -1.67
C GLY A 29 2.20 -0.28 -2.49
N LEU A 30 3.18 0.63 -2.44
CA LEU A 30 4.48 0.43 -3.06
C LEU A 30 5.17 -0.85 -2.55
N LEU A 31 5.20 -1.04 -1.22
CA LEU A 31 5.83 -2.21 -0.63
C LEU A 31 5.14 -3.52 -1.04
N CYS A 32 3.80 -3.53 -1.10
CA CYS A 32 3.04 -4.67 -1.61
C CYS A 32 3.47 -5.06 -3.02
N ALA A 33 3.57 -4.09 -3.93
CA ALA A 33 4.02 -4.34 -5.29
C ALA A 33 5.45 -4.91 -5.33
N LEU A 34 6.37 -4.36 -4.51
CA LEU A 34 7.73 -4.88 -4.43
C LEU A 34 7.77 -6.34 -3.97
N PHE A 35 6.89 -6.76 -3.06
CA PHE A 35 6.78 -8.16 -2.64
C PHE A 35 6.07 -9.05 -3.67
N SER A 36 5.08 -8.53 -4.41
CA SER A 36 4.41 -9.28 -5.48
C SER A 36 5.37 -9.78 -6.55
N PHE A 37 6.41 -9.00 -6.87
CA PHE A 37 7.40 -9.36 -7.90
C PHE A 37 8.65 -10.02 -7.35
N GLY A 38 8.63 -10.50 -6.10
CA GLY A 38 9.69 -11.32 -5.54
C GLY A 38 11.04 -10.61 -5.40
N ALA A 39 11.06 -9.27 -5.38
CA ALA A 39 12.28 -8.54 -5.08
C ALA A 39 12.78 -8.94 -3.69
N GLU A 40 14.08 -9.10 -3.55
CA GLU A 40 14.71 -9.16 -2.24
C GLU A 40 14.69 -7.75 -1.62
N VAL A 41 13.50 -7.32 -1.18
CA VAL A 41 13.27 -5.98 -0.64
C VAL A 41 13.94 -5.90 0.72
N LYS A 42 15.15 -5.35 0.78
CA LYS A 42 15.78 -5.05 2.07
C LYS A 42 15.01 -3.91 2.73
N PHE A 43 14.69 -4.08 4.02
CA PHE A 43 14.01 -3.04 4.80
C PHE A 43 14.70 -1.68 4.66
N THR A 44 16.03 -1.64 4.79
CA THR A 44 16.82 -0.40 4.68
C THR A 44 16.65 0.26 3.31
N ALA A 45 16.73 -0.52 2.22
CA ALA A 45 16.57 0.04 0.88
C ALA A 45 15.17 0.64 0.66
N TRP A 46 14.13 -0.04 1.16
CA TRP A 46 12.77 0.48 1.09
C TRP A 46 12.57 1.71 1.99
N SER A 47 12.98 1.65 3.25
CA SER A 47 12.84 2.79 4.18
C SER A 47 13.63 4.01 3.69
N ASP A 48 14.82 3.81 3.12
CA ASP A 48 15.65 4.87 2.57
C ASP A 48 15.01 5.52 1.34
N SER A 49 14.32 4.73 0.52
CA SER A 49 13.60 5.26 -0.66
C SER A 49 12.45 6.21 -0.31
N LEU A 50 11.91 6.11 0.91
CA LEU A 50 10.84 6.99 1.40
C LEU A 50 11.37 8.32 1.93
N MET A 51 12.65 8.39 2.33
CA MET A 51 13.23 9.55 2.99
C MET A 51 13.67 10.61 1.99
N THR A 52 13.41 11.89 2.30
CA THR A 52 13.94 13.02 1.52
C THR A 52 15.30 13.49 2.01
N LYS A 53 15.71 13.07 3.23
CA LYS A 53 17.00 13.39 3.85
C LYS A 53 17.47 12.21 4.72
N PRO A 54 18.79 11.99 4.84
CA PRO A 54 19.32 10.98 5.74
C PRO A 54 19.01 11.33 7.21
N ILE A 55 18.80 10.29 8.02
CA ILE A 55 18.65 10.41 9.47
C ILE A 55 20.02 10.67 10.10
N GLU A 56 20.08 11.62 11.03
CA GLU A 56 21.31 11.91 11.78
C GLU A 56 21.64 10.80 12.77
N GLU A 57 22.93 10.48 12.90
CA GLU A 57 23.39 9.48 13.86
C GLU A 57 23.09 9.94 15.30
N GLY A 58 22.39 9.09 16.06
CA GLY A 58 21.97 9.40 17.44
C GLY A 58 20.57 10.02 17.57
N ASP A 59 19.84 10.23 16.47
CA ASP A 59 18.45 10.68 16.54
C ASP A 59 17.53 9.55 17.06
N LEU A 60 17.12 9.67 18.32
CA LEU A 60 16.24 8.71 18.99
C LEU A 60 14.82 8.72 18.42
N VAL A 61 14.33 9.87 17.96
CA VAL A 61 12.97 10.02 17.41
C VAL A 61 12.90 9.32 16.06
N ALA A 62 13.87 9.59 15.18
CA ALA A 62 13.99 8.89 13.91
C ALA A 62 14.23 7.38 14.08
N SER A 63 15.00 6.98 15.09
CA SER A 63 15.18 5.56 15.43
C SER A 63 13.88 4.87 15.84
N LEU A 64 12.98 5.56 16.55
CA LEU A 64 11.66 5.04 16.90
C LEU A 64 10.74 4.98 15.68
N ALA A 65 10.76 6.01 14.82
CA ALA A 65 10.03 6.01 13.55
C ALA A 65 10.42 4.83 12.66
N LEU A 66 11.73 4.57 12.51
CA LEU A 66 12.22 3.40 11.77
C LEU A 66 11.75 2.06 12.37
N LYS A 67 11.64 1.95 13.71
CA LYS A 67 11.06 0.75 14.34
C LYS A 67 9.59 0.59 14.00
N THR A 68 8.82 1.67 13.95
CA THR A 68 7.42 1.63 13.50
C THR A 68 7.32 1.22 12.04
N MET A 69 8.13 1.80 11.16
CA MET A 69 8.19 1.40 9.74
C MET A 69 8.63 -0.07 9.58
N LYS A 70 9.50 -0.57 10.44
CA LYS A 70 9.89 -1.97 10.44
C LYS A 70 8.72 -2.90 10.76
N LYS A 71 7.82 -2.51 11.67
CA LYS A 71 6.59 -3.27 11.92
C LYS A 71 5.69 -3.31 10.68
N LEU A 72 5.53 -2.18 9.98
CA LEU A 72 4.77 -2.14 8.72
C LEU A 72 5.38 -3.10 7.71
N TYR A 73 6.70 -3.02 7.51
CA TYR A 73 7.41 -3.91 6.60
C TYR A 73 7.21 -5.39 6.94
N ASP A 74 7.37 -5.78 8.21
CA ASP A 74 7.27 -7.17 8.65
C ASP A 74 5.82 -7.68 8.57
N TYR A 75 4.85 -6.82 8.86
CA TYR A 75 3.43 -7.09 8.67
C TYR A 75 3.12 -7.35 7.19
N THR A 76 3.47 -6.41 6.29
CA THR A 76 3.24 -6.56 4.85
C THR A 76 3.93 -7.82 4.33
N LYS A 77 5.20 -8.04 4.66
CA LYS A 77 5.93 -9.24 4.25
C LYS A 77 5.20 -10.53 4.64
N SER A 78 4.67 -10.61 5.86
CA SER A 78 3.95 -11.80 6.32
C SER A 78 2.69 -12.10 5.51
N GLN A 79 1.99 -11.08 4.99
CA GLN A 79 0.81 -11.30 4.16
C GLN A 79 1.13 -12.01 2.83
N PHE A 80 2.30 -11.74 2.25
CA PHE A 80 2.76 -12.35 1.00
C PHE A 80 3.44 -13.71 1.22
N ASP A 81 4.03 -13.94 2.40
CA ASP A 81 4.56 -15.25 2.80
C ASP A 81 3.44 -16.26 3.12
N GLU A 82 2.31 -15.81 3.68
CA GLU A 82 1.15 -16.66 4.07
C GLU A 82 0.21 -17.02 2.88
N LYS A 83 0.64 -16.79 1.62
CA LYS A 83 -0.10 -17.13 0.39
C LYS A 83 -1.53 -16.54 0.32
N GLY A 84 -1.70 -15.30 0.76
CA GLY A 84 -2.89 -14.49 0.44
C GLY A 84 -4.13 -14.68 1.31
N LEU A 85 -4.18 -15.61 2.26
CA LEU A 85 -5.36 -15.82 3.13
C LEU A 85 -5.62 -14.67 4.11
N SER A 86 -4.66 -13.76 4.30
CA SER A 86 -4.73 -12.66 5.25
C SER A 86 -4.30 -11.32 4.64
N PHE A 87 -4.35 -11.18 3.32
CA PHE A 87 -3.98 -9.92 2.68
C PHE A 87 -4.97 -8.82 3.06
N ASP A 88 -4.43 -7.67 3.47
CA ASP A 88 -5.24 -6.52 3.86
C ASP A 88 -4.54 -5.21 3.49
N LEU A 89 -5.37 -4.22 3.19
CA LEU A 89 -4.91 -2.88 2.82
C LEU A 89 -4.51 -2.11 4.09
N PHE A 90 -3.59 -1.17 3.92
CA PHE A 90 -3.16 -0.27 4.99
C PHE A 90 -3.79 1.10 4.75
N ILE A 91 -4.99 1.27 5.29
CA ILE A 91 -5.82 2.47 5.20
C ILE A 91 -6.36 2.82 6.60
N PRO A 92 -6.93 4.03 6.82
CA PRO A 92 -7.56 4.41 8.09
C PRO A 92 -8.66 3.43 8.52
N ALA A 93 -9.01 3.48 9.81
CA ALA A 93 -10.02 2.62 10.42
C ALA A 93 -11.43 2.92 9.87
N ASP A 94 -12.36 1.98 10.01
CA ASP A 94 -13.71 2.04 9.46
C ASP A 94 -14.62 3.09 10.12
N ASP A 95 -14.25 3.56 11.31
CA ASP A 95 -14.90 4.67 12.02
C ASP A 95 -14.43 6.06 11.56
N GLU A 96 -13.43 6.14 10.66
CA GLU A 96 -12.99 7.38 10.05
C GLU A 96 -13.89 7.81 8.87
N PRO A 97 -13.95 9.13 8.56
CA PRO A 97 -14.76 9.65 7.46
C PRO A 97 -14.52 8.92 6.13
N LEU A 98 -15.59 8.67 5.38
CA LEU A 98 -15.50 7.91 4.13
C LEU A 98 -14.54 8.57 3.14
N SER A 99 -14.60 9.90 3.01
CA SER A 99 -13.70 10.69 2.17
C SER A 99 -12.22 10.46 2.50
N TYR A 100 -11.86 10.35 3.78
CA TYR A 100 -10.48 10.10 4.22
C TYR A 100 -10.02 8.67 3.91
N ARG A 101 -10.89 7.67 4.12
CA ARG A 101 -10.62 6.29 3.72
C ARG A 101 -10.51 6.12 2.21
N ALA A 102 -11.34 6.82 1.45
CA ALA A 102 -11.35 6.82 -0.01
C ALA A 102 -10.11 7.49 -0.62
N GLU A 103 -9.67 8.61 -0.02
CA GLU A 103 -8.38 9.23 -0.33
C GLU A 103 -7.24 8.24 -0.09
N ALA A 104 -7.20 7.61 1.09
CA ALA A 104 -6.20 6.63 1.45
C ALA A 104 -6.15 5.45 0.47
N LEU A 105 -7.29 4.90 0.04
CA LEU A 105 -7.36 3.86 -0.99
C LEU A 105 -6.78 4.34 -2.32
N THR A 106 -7.13 5.56 -2.72
CA THR A 106 -6.63 6.17 -3.96
C THR A 106 -5.10 6.25 -3.96
N TYR A 107 -4.51 6.75 -2.88
CA TYR A 107 -3.05 6.81 -2.71
C TYR A 107 -2.40 5.44 -2.56
N TRP A 108 -3.08 4.50 -1.90
CA TRP A 108 -2.62 3.10 -1.82
C TRP A 108 -2.44 2.50 -3.21
N ILE A 109 -3.45 2.64 -4.07
CA ILE A 109 -3.42 2.11 -5.43
C ILE A 109 -2.32 2.79 -6.26
N ARG A 110 -2.14 4.12 -6.12
CA ARG A 110 -1.05 4.85 -6.79
C ARG A 110 0.33 4.33 -6.38
N GLY A 111 0.54 4.07 -5.10
CA GLY A 111 1.78 3.45 -4.59
C GLY A 111 2.01 2.06 -5.19
N PHE A 112 0.97 1.23 -5.19
CA PHE A 112 1.02 -0.11 -5.78
C PHE A 112 1.34 -0.07 -7.28
N LEU A 113 0.61 0.73 -8.07
CA LEU A 113 0.85 0.92 -9.50
C LEU A 113 2.25 1.47 -9.79
N SER A 114 2.79 2.34 -8.93
CA SER A 114 4.16 2.84 -9.06
C SER A 114 5.18 1.72 -8.90
N GLY A 115 5.02 0.85 -7.89
CA GLY A 115 5.90 -0.31 -7.69
C GLY A 115 5.79 -1.32 -8.84
N VAL A 116 4.57 -1.59 -9.28
CA VAL A 116 4.23 -2.41 -10.46
C VAL A 116 4.96 -1.90 -11.72
N GLY A 117 5.03 -0.57 -11.92
CA GLY A 117 5.80 0.05 -13.01
C GLY A 117 7.33 -0.12 -12.90
N LEU A 118 7.90 -0.21 -11.70
CA LEU A 118 9.35 -0.38 -11.50
C LEU A 118 9.88 -1.72 -12.01
N PHE A 119 9.07 -2.77 -12.00
CA PHE A 119 9.46 -4.09 -12.52
C PHE A 119 9.37 -4.22 -14.03
N GLY A 120 8.98 -3.13 -14.72
CA GLY A 120 8.93 -3.12 -16.17
C GLY A 120 8.00 -4.20 -16.74
N LEU A 121 7.00 -4.61 -15.95
CA LEU A 121 5.90 -5.40 -16.49
C LEU A 121 5.34 -4.58 -17.64
N ASP A 122 5.57 -5.08 -18.84
CA ASP A 122 5.03 -4.50 -20.04
C ASP A 122 3.55 -4.86 -20.06
N PHE A 123 2.75 -4.09 -19.31
CA PHE A 123 1.32 -4.36 -19.14
C PHE A 123 0.61 -4.34 -20.48
N GLU A 124 1.09 -3.60 -21.47
CA GLU A 124 0.53 -3.65 -22.82
C GLU A 124 0.80 -5.01 -23.50
N ASN A 125 1.93 -5.65 -23.19
CA ASN A 125 2.33 -6.94 -23.75
C ASN A 125 2.13 -8.16 -22.82
N SER A 126 1.60 -7.98 -21.61
CA SER A 126 1.21 -9.11 -20.75
C SER A 126 0.29 -10.06 -21.51
N LYS A 127 0.58 -11.36 -21.47
CA LYS A 127 -0.25 -12.36 -22.14
C LYS A 127 -1.55 -12.61 -21.39
N ASP A 128 -1.59 -12.26 -20.11
CA ASP A 128 -2.76 -12.43 -19.27
C ASP A 128 -3.70 -11.22 -19.38
N LYS A 129 -4.92 -11.48 -19.85
CA LYS A 129 -5.94 -10.46 -20.04
C LYS A 129 -6.54 -9.99 -18.70
N GLU A 130 -6.63 -10.87 -17.71
CA GLU A 130 -7.24 -10.58 -16.42
C GLU A 130 -6.33 -9.64 -15.60
N ILE A 131 -5.01 -9.84 -15.63
CA ILE A 131 -4.05 -8.91 -15.02
C ILE A 131 -4.15 -7.52 -15.65
N LYS A 132 -4.23 -7.46 -16.98
CA LYS A 132 -4.36 -6.21 -17.74
C LYS A 132 -5.61 -5.44 -17.34
N GLU A 133 -6.73 -6.15 -17.22
CA GLU A 133 -8.01 -5.58 -16.81
C GLU A 133 -7.94 -5.09 -15.37
N ALA A 134 -7.41 -5.90 -14.45
CA ALA A 134 -7.23 -5.54 -13.05
C ALA A 134 -6.41 -4.26 -12.89
N ILE A 135 -5.30 -4.12 -13.63
CA ILE A 135 -4.46 -2.92 -13.57
C ILE A 135 -5.14 -1.71 -14.19
N SER A 136 -5.88 -1.89 -15.29
CA SER A 136 -6.66 -0.82 -15.90
C SER A 136 -7.74 -0.31 -14.94
N ASP A 137 -8.41 -1.21 -14.22
CA ASP A 137 -9.45 -0.87 -13.26
C ASP A 137 -8.86 -0.21 -12.01
N LEU A 138 -7.77 -0.74 -11.45
CA LEU A 138 -7.01 -0.07 -10.39
C LEU A 138 -6.62 1.36 -10.80
N MET A 139 -6.15 1.54 -12.04
CA MET A 139 -5.83 2.86 -12.56
C MET A 139 -7.07 3.79 -12.56
N LYS A 140 -8.24 3.31 -12.99
CA LYS A 140 -9.49 4.10 -12.93
C LYS A 140 -9.87 4.46 -11.49
N ILE A 141 -9.79 3.50 -10.56
CA ILE A 141 -10.09 3.73 -9.14
C ILE A 141 -9.13 4.77 -8.55
N SER A 142 -7.87 4.78 -8.97
CA SER A 142 -6.87 5.77 -8.53
C SER A 142 -7.14 7.22 -8.97
N TYR A 143 -8.13 7.43 -9.83
CA TYR A 143 -8.64 8.75 -10.25
C TYR A 143 -10.01 9.08 -9.65
N MET A 144 -10.51 8.28 -8.71
CA MET A 144 -11.75 8.55 -8.00
C MET A 144 -11.70 9.93 -7.33
N ASP A 145 -12.79 10.70 -7.51
CA ASP A 145 -13.01 11.96 -6.80
C ASP A 145 -13.56 11.67 -5.41
N TYR A 146 -12.66 11.44 -4.46
CA TYR A 146 -13.01 11.07 -3.08
C TYR A 146 -13.63 12.25 -2.30
N GLU A 147 -13.44 13.50 -2.72
CA GLU A 147 -14.05 14.67 -2.09
C GLU A 147 -15.54 14.80 -2.44
N ALA A 148 -15.96 14.24 -3.57
CA ALA A 148 -17.34 14.24 -4.03
C ALA A 148 -18.19 13.09 -3.47
N LEU A 149 -17.62 12.19 -2.67
CA LEU A 149 -18.35 11.07 -2.07
C LEU A 149 -19.32 11.56 -0.98
N GLY A 150 -20.55 11.05 -1.01
CA GLY A 150 -21.52 11.25 0.06
C GLY A 150 -21.25 10.34 1.24
N GLU A 151 -21.72 10.71 2.43
CA GLU A 151 -21.61 9.90 3.66
C GLU A 151 -22.85 8.99 3.86
N ASP A 152 -23.48 8.57 2.76
CA ASP A 152 -24.65 7.68 2.80
C ASP A 152 -24.27 6.20 2.73
N GLU A 153 -25.20 5.33 3.15
CA GLU A 153 -24.99 3.87 3.20
C GLU A 153 -24.65 3.27 1.83
N SER A 154 -25.16 3.84 0.73
CA SER A 154 -24.83 3.37 -0.62
C SER A 154 -23.37 3.64 -0.96
N CYS A 155 -22.85 4.80 -0.57
CA CYS A 155 -21.45 5.17 -0.79
C CYS A 155 -20.50 4.29 0.05
N GLU A 156 -20.88 3.94 1.28
CA GLU A 156 -20.13 2.99 2.12
C GLU A 156 -20.11 1.58 1.50
N GLU A 157 -21.25 1.08 1.05
CA GLU A 157 -21.33 -0.23 0.37
C GLU A 157 -20.47 -0.27 -0.90
N ASP A 158 -20.48 0.79 -1.69
CA ASP A 158 -19.66 0.89 -2.90
C ASP A 158 -18.17 0.98 -2.58
N PHE A 159 -17.79 1.71 -1.54
CA PHE A 159 -16.40 1.77 -1.08
C PHE A 159 -15.88 0.40 -0.62
N ILE A 160 -16.69 -0.36 0.14
CA ILE A 160 -16.32 -1.74 0.53
C ILE A 160 -16.07 -2.61 -0.69
N LYS A 161 -16.88 -2.49 -1.75
CA LYS A 161 -16.65 -3.23 -3.01
C LYS A 161 -15.33 -2.84 -3.66
N LEU A 162 -14.95 -1.56 -3.65
CA LEU A 162 -13.66 -1.10 -4.17
C LEU A 162 -12.48 -1.65 -3.36
N LEU A 163 -12.60 -1.73 -2.03
CA LEU A 163 -11.59 -2.34 -1.16
C LEU A 163 -11.38 -3.82 -1.50
N GLU A 164 -12.47 -4.59 -1.59
CA GLU A 164 -12.41 -6.02 -1.88
C GLU A 164 -11.91 -6.28 -3.31
N TYR A 165 -12.36 -5.48 -4.28
CA TYR A 165 -11.82 -5.53 -5.64
C TYR A 165 -10.31 -5.30 -5.65
N THR A 166 -9.85 -4.26 -4.94
CA THR A 166 -8.42 -3.92 -4.86
C THR A 166 -7.60 -5.07 -4.27
N LYS A 167 -8.08 -5.70 -3.20
CA LYS A 167 -7.43 -6.88 -2.60
C LYS A 167 -7.34 -8.05 -3.57
N VAL A 168 -8.44 -8.37 -4.26
CA VAL A 168 -8.47 -9.47 -5.25
C VAL A 168 -7.52 -9.18 -6.42
N ALA A 169 -7.49 -7.94 -6.92
CA ALA A 169 -6.58 -7.53 -7.98
C ALA A 169 -5.11 -7.69 -7.58
N VAL A 170 -4.75 -7.32 -6.35
CA VAL A 170 -3.38 -7.48 -5.82
C VAL A 170 -3.01 -8.95 -5.71
N LEU A 171 -3.91 -9.80 -5.21
CA LEU A 171 -3.68 -11.24 -5.11
C LEU A 171 -3.55 -11.91 -6.49
N LEU A 172 -4.35 -11.47 -7.47
CA LEU A 172 -4.23 -11.91 -8.86
C LEU A 172 -2.84 -11.57 -9.42
N ILE A 173 -2.39 -10.33 -9.23
CA ILE A 173 -1.08 -9.86 -9.68
C ILE A 173 0.06 -10.59 -8.95
N ASP A 174 -0.07 -10.85 -7.65
CA ASP A 174 0.90 -11.65 -6.88
C ASP A 174 0.92 -13.12 -7.33
N SER A 175 -0.19 -13.68 -7.80
CA SER A 175 -0.26 -15.09 -8.21
C SER A 175 0.56 -15.39 -9.47
N GLU A 176 0.83 -14.36 -10.27
CA GLU A 176 1.54 -14.43 -11.54
C GLU A 176 3.06 -14.37 -11.38
N LYS A 177 3.57 -14.88 -10.24
CA LYS A 177 5.00 -14.89 -9.93
C LYS A 177 5.79 -15.45 -11.10
N ILE A 178 6.57 -14.55 -11.71
CA ILE A 178 7.62 -14.85 -12.69
C ILE A 178 8.72 -15.66 -12.02
#